data_AF-G2IST7-F1
#
_entry.id   AF-G2IST7-F1
#
_cell.length_a   1.000
_cell.length_b   1.000
_cell.length_c   1.000
_cell.angle_alpha   90.00
_cell.angle_beta   90.00
_cell.angle_gamma   90.00
#
_symmetry.space_group_name_H-M   'P 1'
#
loop_
_entity.id
_entity.type
_entity.pdbx_description
1 polymer ?
#
loop_
_entity_poly.entity_id
_entity_poly.type
_entity_poly.pdbx_seq_one_letter_code
_entity_poly.pdbx_strand_id
1 'polypeptide(L)'
;MTALDIAVLLLIGGLAIRGFIAGFVTESLALGALIGGFVAVRLFHAPVTAMLTGLVGSEYGAALIAFVAIFGLVYGLGKVLAGYIGGKTKSSALGMFDRLLGLGFGAVKGLLVATICFVLFTIVYDALYGVETNRPDWMRLSRSYPLLNASSSATSKWIAENSRQGGLLGDFGESEQDNAADAGE
;
A
#
# COMPACT_ATOMS: atom_id res chain seq x y z
N MET A 1 -5.85 3.03 26.70
CA MET A 1 -5.47 3.34 25.30
C MET A 1 -3.97 3.16 25.21
N THR A 2 -3.51 2.26 24.35
CA THR A 2 -2.08 2.03 24.09
C THR A 2 -1.47 3.21 23.32
N ALA A 3 -0.14 3.34 23.30
CA ALA A 3 0.53 4.36 22.50
C ALA A 3 0.19 4.26 21.00
N LEU A 4 -0.05 3.04 20.51
CA LEU A 4 -0.53 2.76 19.17
C LEU A 4 -1.92 3.34 18.94
N ASP A 5 -2.86 3.10 19.87
CA ASP A 5 -4.24 3.62 19.74
C ASP A 5 -4.23 5.16 19.61
N ILE A 6 -3.37 5.83 20.38
CA ILE A 6 -3.22 7.29 20.33
C ILE A 6 -2.64 7.73 18.98
N ALA A 7 -1.60 7.07 18.48
CA ALA A 7 -0.99 7.40 17.19
C ALA A 7 -1.98 7.22 16.03
N VAL A 8 -2.75 6.14 16.04
CA VAL A 8 -3.79 5.86 15.03
C VAL A 8 -4.89 6.93 15.08
N LEU A 9 -5.38 7.26 16.28
CA LEU A 9 -6.40 8.30 16.44
C LEU A 9 -5.91 9.67 15.98
N LEU A 10 -4.65 10.02 16.25
CA LEU A 10 -4.05 11.27 15.77
C LEU A 10 -3.91 11.30 14.24
N LEU A 11 -3.52 10.19 13.62
CA LEU A 11 -3.44 10.08 12.16
C LEU A 11 -4.82 10.22 11.51
N ILE A 12 -5.80 9.47 12.00
CA ILE A 12 -7.18 9.53 11.50
C ILE A 12 -7.76 10.94 11.72
N GLY A 13 -7.66 11.47 12.94
CA GLY A 13 -8.16 12.80 13.27
C GLY A 13 -7.48 13.91 12.46
N GLY A 14 -6.16 13.87 12.34
CA GLY A 14 -5.40 14.84 11.55
C GLY A 14 -5.76 14.82 10.08
N LEU A 15 -5.92 13.63 9.49
CA LEU A 15 -6.29 13.49 8.08
C LEU A 15 -7.78 13.78 7.84
N ALA A 16 -8.66 13.52 8.81
CA ALA A 16 -10.05 13.94 8.79
C ALA A 16 -10.18 15.47 8.80
N ILE A 17 -9.44 16.15 9.68
CA ILE A 17 -9.39 17.62 9.73
C ILE A 17 -8.84 18.18 8.42
N ARG A 18 -7.76 17.59 7.87
CA ARG A 18 -7.22 18.00 6.57
C ARG A 18 -8.24 17.81 5.44
N GLY A 19 -8.98 16.70 5.47
CA GLY A 19 -10.06 16.40 4.53
C GLY A 19 -11.22 17.39 4.63
N PHE A 20 -11.58 17.83 5.83
CA PHE A 20 -12.58 18.88 6.06
C PHE A 20 -12.13 20.23 5.47
N ILE A 21 -10.85 20.60 5.63
CA ILE A 21 -10.29 21.86 5.09
C ILE A 21 -10.23 21.81 3.56
N ALA A 22 -9.78 20.68 3.00
CA ALA A 22 -9.64 20.49 1.56
C ALA A 22 -11.01 20.41 0.86
N GLY A 23 -11.94 19.63 1.40
CA GLY A 23 -13.22 19.27 0.79
C GLY A 23 -13.18 17.91 0.09
N PHE A 24 -14.33 17.24 -0.03
CA PHE A 24 -14.46 15.91 -0.67
C PHE A 24 -14.04 15.93 -2.13
N VAL A 25 -14.48 16.93 -2.90
CA VAL A 25 -14.15 17.05 -4.33
C VAL A 25 -12.63 17.14 -4.51
N THR A 26 -11.96 18.07 -3.80
CA THR A 26 -10.50 18.21 -3.90
C THR A 26 -9.78 16.91 -3.51
N GLU A 27 -10.20 16.25 -2.43
CA GLU A 27 -9.51 15.05 -1.95
C GLU A 27 -9.77 13.83 -2.87
N SER A 28 -10.94 13.73 -3.49
CA SER A 28 -11.28 12.69 -4.48
C SER A 28 -10.50 12.88 -5.78
N LEU A 29 -10.42 14.11 -6.29
CA LEU A 29 -9.60 14.41 -7.46
C LEU A 29 -8.11 14.20 -7.17
N ALA A 30 -7.65 14.50 -5.96
CA ALA A 30 -6.28 14.23 -5.56
C ALA A 30 -5.98 12.72 -5.49
N LEU A 31 -6.93 11.88 -5.09
CA LEU A 31 -6.78 10.42 -5.23
C LEU A 31 -6.80 9.99 -6.70
N GLY A 32 -7.66 10.58 -7.52
CA GLY A 32 -7.66 10.36 -8.97
C GLY A 32 -6.30 10.70 -9.60
N ALA A 33 -5.69 11.82 -9.22
CA ALA A 33 -4.35 12.22 -9.65
C ALA A 33 -3.27 11.24 -9.19
N LEU A 34 -3.40 10.68 -7.98
CA LEU A 34 -2.49 9.66 -7.46
C LEU A 34 -2.57 8.37 -8.29
N ILE A 35 -3.78 7.90 -8.60
CA ILE A 35 -4.01 6.74 -9.48
C ILE A 35 -3.46 7.05 -10.88
N GLY A 36 -3.75 8.23 -11.42
CA GLY A 36 -3.21 8.69 -12.70
C GLY A 36 -1.69 8.72 -12.74
N GLY A 37 -1.04 9.11 -11.63
CA GLY A 37 0.41 9.04 -11.48
C GLY A 37 0.95 7.62 -11.59
N PHE A 38 0.33 6.65 -10.90
CA PHE A 38 0.72 5.23 -11.02
C PHE A 38 0.50 4.68 -12.43
N VAL A 39 -0.61 5.04 -13.08
CA VAL A 39 -0.87 4.67 -14.48
C VAL A 39 0.20 5.27 -15.40
N ALA A 40 0.54 6.55 -15.23
CA ALA A 40 1.56 7.20 -16.03
C ALA A 40 2.94 6.56 -15.84
N VAL A 41 3.34 6.25 -14.61
CA VAL A 41 4.55 5.47 -14.34
C VAL A 41 4.48 4.13 -15.09
N ARG A 42 3.39 3.39 -14.96
CA ARG A 42 3.26 2.08 -15.62
C ARG A 42 3.44 2.14 -17.14
N LEU A 43 3.01 3.24 -17.77
CA LEU A 43 3.09 3.43 -19.23
C LEU A 43 4.44 4.01 -19.69
N PHE A 44 4.98 4.97 -18.95
CA PHE A 44 6.12 5.79 -19.40
C PHE A 44 7.44 5.46 -18.68
N HIS A 45 7.44 4.58 -17.67
CA HIS A 45 8.65 4.29 -16.88
C HIS A 45 9.79 3.73 -17.74
N ALA A 46 9.54 2.72 -18.57
CA ALA A 46 10.56 2.13 -19.44
C ALA A 46 11.17 3.12 -20.45
N PRO A 47 10.38 3.85 -21.29
CA PRO A 47 10.97 4.77 -22.26
C PRO A 47 11.72 5.93 -21.61
N VAL A 48 11.21 6.46 -20.50
CA VAL A 48 11.89 7.56 -19.78
C VAL A 48 13.16 7.06 -19.11
N THR A 49 13.15 5.85 -18.53
CA THR A 49 14.36 5.24 -17.95
C THR A 49 15.45 5.11 -19.01
N ALA A 50 15.13 4.58 -20.20
CA ALA A 50 16.09 4.43 -21.30
C ALA A 50 16.70 5.77 -21.74
N MET A 51 15.90 6.84 -21.80
CA MET A 51 16.38 8.19 -22.10
C MET A 51 17.33 8.73 -21.02
N LEU A 52 17.10 8.38 -19.76
CA LEU A 52 17.92 8.84 -18.63
C LEU A 52 19.16 7.99 -18.37
N THR A 53 19.18 6.71 -18.77
CA THR A 53 20.33 5.82 -18.55
C THR A 53 21.61 6.40 -19.11
N GLY A 54 21.56 7.03 -20.28
CA GLY A 54 22.71 7.70 -20.91
C GLY A 54 23.22 8.92 -20.14
N LEU A 55 22.36 9.61 -19.37
CA LEU A 55 22.75 10.77 -18.57
C LEU A 55 23.26 10.39 -17.17
N VAL A 56 22.67 9.36 -16.56
CA VAL A 56 22.93 8.96 -15.17
C VAL A 56 24.07 7.94 -15.07
N GLY A 57 24.33 7.18 -16.14
CA GLY A 57 25.35 6.14 -16.17
C GLY A 57 25.03 4.90 -15.33
N SER A 58 23.84 4.87 -14.70
CA SER A 58 23.33 3.73 -13.94
C SER A 58 21.86 3.52 -14.29
N GLU A 59 21.51 2.28 -14.66
CA GLU A 59 20.13 1.89 -14.97
C GLU A 59 19.21 2.04 -13.76
N TYR A 60 19.66 1.61 -12.58
CA TYR A 60 18.90 1.74 -11.33
C TYR A 60 18.67 3.21 -10.96
N GLY A 61 19.70 4.05 -11.09
CA GLY A 61 19.58 5.49 -10.83
C GLY A 61 18.61 6.17 -11.79
N ALA A 62 18.71 5.86 -13.08
CA ALA A 62 17.79 6.35 -14.10
C ALA A 62 16.35 5.91 -13.84
N ALA A 63 16.13 4.65 -13.43
CA ALA A 63 14.80 4.12 -13.13
C ALA A 63 14.13 4.82 -11.94
N LEU A 64 14.88 5.15 -10.89
CA LEU A 64 14.38 5.90 -9.74
C LEU A 64 14.03 7.34 -10.12
N ILE A 65 14.90 8.01 -10.88
CA ILE A 65 14.64 9.39 -11.33
C ILE A 65 13.43 9.41 -12.26
N ALA A 66 13.32 8.46 -13.19
CA ALA A 66 12.17 8.32 -14.07
C ALA A 66 10.86 8.14 -13.27
N PHE A 67 10.87 7.25 -12.27
CA PHE A 67 9.72 7.04 -11.40
C PHE A 67 9.29 8.34 -10.70
N VAL A 68 10.23 9.02 -10.02
CA VAL A 68 9.94 10.24 -9.26
C VAL A 68 9.50 11.37 -10.20
N ALA A 69 10.15 11.52 -11.36
CA ALA A 69 9.83 12.55 -12.34
C ALA A 69 8.41 12.36 -12.91
N ILE A 70 8.09 11.15 -13.39
CA ILE A 70 6.78 10.86 -13.98
C ILE A 70 5.67 10.98 -12.92
N PHE A 71 5.83 10.28 -11.80
CA PHE A 71 4.82 10.28 -10.75
C PHE A 71 4.63 11.69 -10.19
N GLY A 72 5.74 12.37 -9.85
CA GLY A 72 5.73 13.71 -9.29
C GLY A 72 5.09 14.74 -10.22
N LEU A 73 5.40 14.68 -11.53
CA LEU A 73 4.80 15.58 -12.53
C LEU A 73 3.29 15.37 -12.60
N VAL A 74 2.84 14.14 -12.81
CA VAL A 74 1.41 13.83 -13.02
C VAL A 74 0.60 14.07 -11.75
N TYR A 75 1.08 13.58 -10.62
CA TYR A 75 0.44 13.80 -9.33
C TYR A 75 0.41 15.28 -8.95
N GLY A 76 1.52 16.00 -9.16
CA GLY A 76 1.64 17.43 -8.87
C GLY A 76 0.66 18.26 -9.68
N LEU A 77 0.64 18.07 -11.01
CA LEU A 77 -0.31 18.76 -11.90
C LEU A 77 -1.76 18.42 -11.55
N GLY A 78 -2.07 17.14 -11.32
CA GLY A 78 -3.40 16.70 -10.93
C GLY A 78 -3.84 17.28 -9.58
N LYS A 79 -2.92 17.44 -8.62
CA LYS A 79 -3.20 18.06 -7.32
C LYS A 79 -3.48 19.56 -7.44
N VAL A 80 -2.74 20.29 -8.27
CA VAL A 80 -3.02 21.71 -8.56
C VAL A 80 -4.41 21.84 -9.18
N LEU A 81 -4.74 20.99 -10.15
CA LEU A 81 -6.05 20.98 -10.79
C LEU A 81 -7.18 20.65 -9.82
N ALA A 82 -6.98 19.68 -8.93
CA ALA A 82 -7.92 19.32 -7.87
C ALA A 82 -8.22 20.49 -6.91
N GLY A 83 -7.19 21.27 -6.57
CA GLY A 83 -7.34 22.48 -5.77
C GLY A 83 -8.15 23.56 -6.49
N TYR A 84 -7.85 23.80 -7.77
CA TYR A 84 -8.58 24.75 -8.60
C TYR A 84 -10.07 24.40 -8.74
N ILE A 85 -10.38 23.12 -9.01
CA ILE A 85 -11.75 22.66 -9.20
C ILE A 85 -12.52 22.70 -7.87
N GLY A 86 -11.96 22.14 -6.80
CA GLY A 86 -12.65 22.15 -5.51
C GLY A 86 -12.79 23.55 -4.90
N GLY A 87 -11.95 24.51 -5.28
CA GLY A 87 -12.15 25.93 -4.94
C GLY A 87 -13.44 26.51 -5.51
N LYS A 88 -13.85 26.10 -6.72
CA LYS A 88 -15.06 26.59 -7.39
C LYS A 88 -16.35 26.02 -6.78
N THR A 89 -16.31 24.78 -6.29
CA THR A 89 -17.46 24.13 -5.64
C THR A 89 -17.87 24.80 -4.32
N LYS A 90 -16.98 25.60 -3.72
CA LYS A 90 -17.17 26.23 -2.40
C LYS A 90 -18.10 27.45 -2.41
N SER A 91 -18.48 28.00 -3.56
CA SER A 91 -19.28 29.24 -3.63
C SER A 91 -20.79 29.04 -3.46
N SER A 92 -21.26 27.81 -3.25
CA SER A 92 -22.70 27.49 -3.13
C SER A 92 -23.02 26.88 -1.76
N ALA A 93 -24.31 26.81 -1.41
CA ALA A 93 -24.81 26.15 -0.18
C ALA A 93 -24.30 24.70 -0.01
N LEU A 94 -23.87 24.06 -1.11
CA LEU A 94 -23.24 22.74 -1.14
C LEU A 94 -21.84 22.69 -0.50
N GLY A 95 -21.19 23.84 -0.29
CA GLY A 95 -19.82 23.91 0.25
C GLY A 95 -19.68 23.31 1.65
N MET A 96 -20.73 23.36 2.49
CA MET A 96 -20.70 22.72 3.82
C MET A 96 -20.81 21.19 3.71
N PHE A 97 -21.67 20.69 2.84
CA PHE A 97 -21.81 19.25 2.59
C PHE A 97 -20.52 18.65 2.02
N ASP A 98 -19.86 19.35 1.08
CA ASP A 98 -18.56 18.94 0.54
C ASP A 98 -17.47 18.82 1.62
N ARG A 99 -17.46 19.73 2.61
CA ARG A 99 -16.51 19.67 3.73
C ARG A 99 -16.82 18.52 4.70
N LEU A 100 -18.09 18.26 4.99
CA LEU A 100 -18.49 17.13 5.84
C LEU A 100 -18.16 15.78 5.19
N LEU A 101 -18.43 15.63 3.90
CA LEU A 101 -17.99 14.47 3.13
C LEU A 101 -16.45 14.40 3.07
N GLY A 102 -15.77 15.55 2.98
CA GLY A 102 -14.32 15.66 3.03
C GLY A 102 -13.75 15.18 4.35
N LEU A 103 -14.43 15.44 5.48
CA LEU A 103 -14.08 14.90 6.80
C LEU A 103 -14.15 13.38 6.80
N GLY A 104 -15.28 12.81 6.35
CA GLY A 104 -15.47 11.36 6.28
C GLY A 104 -14.44 10.69 5.37
N PHE A 105 -14.20 11.24 4.18
CA PHE A 105 -13.19 10.76 3.25
C PHE A 105 -11.77 10.88 3.81
N GLY A 106 -11.47 12.00 4.49
CA GLY A 106 -10.22 12.22 5.20
C GLY A 106 -10.00 11.22 6.33
N ALA A 107 -11.05 10.85 7.06
CA ALA A 107 -11.00 9.83 8.12
C ALA A 107 -10.74 8.44 7.54
N VAL A 108 -11.43 8.05 6.46
CA VAL A 108 -11.19 6.77 5.77
C VAL A 108 -9.76 6.70 5.24
N LYS A 109 -9.29 7.76 4.58
CA LYS A 109 -7.91 7.87 4.11
C LYS A 109 -6.92 7.84 5.27
N GLY A 110 -7.25 8.50 6.39
CA GLY A 110 -6.48 8.48 7.62
C GLY A 110 -6.33 7.08 8.19
N LEU A 111 -7.40 6.30 8.18
CA LEU A 111 -7.39 4.91 8.59
C LEU A 111 -6.52 4.06 7.67
N LEU A 112 -6.63 4.25 6.35
CA LEU A 112 -5.77 3.55 5.38
C LEU A 112 -4.29 3.87 5.62
N VAL A 113 -3.94 5.15 5.77
CA VAL A 113 -2.55 5.58 6.05
C VAL A 113 -2.07 5.01 7.38
N ALA A 114 -2.90 5.05 8.43
CA ALA A 114 -2.56 4.49 9.73
C ALA A 114 -2.30 2.97 9.65
N THR A 115 -3.13 2.22 8.91
CA THR A 115 -2.92 0.79 8.68
C THR A 115 -1.61 0.52 7.95
N ILE A 116 -1.31 1.26 6.88
CA ILE A 116 -0.06 1.11 6.13
C ILE A 116 1.14 1.42 7.03
N CYS A 117 1.09 2.52 7.79
CA CYS A 117 2.14 2.87 8.75
C CYS A 117 2.32 1.79 9.84
N PHE A 118 1.22 1.20 10.34
CA PHE A 118 1.28 0.13 11.33
C PHE A 118 1.91 -1.16 10.78
N VAL A 119 1.55 -1.55 9.56
CA VAL A 119 2.16 -2.71 8.89
C VAL A 119 3.65 -2.48 8.67
N LEU A 120 4.03 -1.29 8.16
CA LEU A 120 5.43 -0.93 7.98
C LEU A 120 6.19 -0.92 9.30
N PHE A 121 5.60 -0.37 10.37
CA PHE A 121 6.20 -0.36 11.69
C PHE A 121 6.40 -1.78 12.23
N THR A 122 5.41 -2.66 12.09
CA THR A 122 5.51 -4.06 12.50
C THR A 122 6.63 -4.77 11.74
N ILE A 123 6.69 -4.62 10.41
CA ILE A 123 7.76 -5.23 9.59
C ILE A 123 9.15 -4.74 10.03
N VAL A 124 9.30 -3.44 10.25
CA VAL A 124 10.59 -2.86 10.68
C VAL A 124 10.94 -3.32 12.09
N TYR A 125 9.98 -3.39 13.00
CA TYR A 125 10.19 -3.89 14.35
C TYR A 125 10.62 -5.35 14.34
N ASP A 126 9.92 -6.20 13.60
CA ASP A 126 10.25 -7.62 13.48
C ASP A 126 11.62 -7.83 12.81
N ALA A 127 11.98 -7.00 11.83
CA ALA A 127 13.30 -7.02 11.19
C ALA A 127 14.44 -6.59 12.12
N LEU A 128 14.19 -5.66 13.05
CA LEU A 128 15.21 -5.14 13.99
C LEU A 128 15.36 -6.00 15.24
N TYR A 129 14.27 -6.58 15.76
CA TYR A 129 14.24 -7.28 17.05
C TYR A 129 14.07 -8.80 16.92
N GLY A 130 13.89 -9.33 15.71
CA GLY A 130 13.81 -10.77 15.42
C GLY A 130 12.44 -11.38 15.74
N VAL A 131 11.99 -12.30 14.87
CA VAL A 131 10.69 -12.99 14.92
C VAL A 131 10.55 -13.93 16.14
N GLU A 132 11.68 -14.30 16.78
CA GLU A 132 11.78 -15.38 17.77
C GLU A 132 11.75 -14.93 19.25
N THR A 133 11.30 -13.71 19.55
CA THR A 133 11.09 -13.32 20.95
C THR A 133 9.65 -13.66 21.36
N ASN A 134 9.49 -14.79 22.08
CA ASN A 134 8.33 -15.20 22.89
C ASN A 134 7.06 -14.36 22.64
N ARG A 135 6.15 -14.82 21.76
CA ARG A 135 4.97 -14.06 21.29
C ARG A 135 4.36 -13.24 22.43
N PRO A 136 4.50 -11.90 22.44
CA PRO A 136 4.17 -11.08 23.59
C PRO A 136 2.68 -11.13 23.95
N ASP A 137 2.37 -10.93 25.23
CA ASP A 137 1.05 -11.23 25.84
C ASP A 137 -0.14 -10.57 25.13
N TRP A 138 0.07 -9.46 24.43
CA TRP A 138 -0.95 -8.76 23.65
C TRP A 138 -1.42 -9.54 22.40
N MET A 139 -0.61 -10.43 21.82
CA MET A 139 -1.07 -11.38 20.78
C MET A 139 -1.82 -12.57 21.40
N ARG A 140 -1.35 -13.04 22.55
CA ARG A 140 -1.90 -14.19 23.26
C ARG A 140 -3.30 -13.92 23.83
N LEU A 141 -3.57 -12.66 24.18
CA LEU A 141 -4.87 -12.19 24.69
C LEU A 141 -5.87 -11.80 23.58
N SER A 142 -5.49 -11.87 22.30
CA SER A 142 -6.34 -11.39 21.21
C SER A 142 -7.46 -12.39 20.85
N ARG A 143 -8.70 -11.92 20.98
CA ARG A 143 -9.92 -12.66 20.58
C ARG A 143 -9.98 -13.00 19.08
N SER A 144 -9.22 -12.27 18.26
CA SER A 144 -9.21 -12.44 16.80
C SER A 144 -8.22 -13.51 16.34
N TYR A 145 -7.25 -13.88 17.18
CA TYR A 145 -6.26 -14.91 16.89
C TYR A 145 -6.87 -16.28 16.54
N PRO A 146 -7.87 -16.83 17.27
CA PRO A 146 -8.47 -18.12 16.91
C PRO A 146 -9.22 -18.08 15.56
N LEU A 147 -9.84 -16.96 15.20
CA LEU A 147 -10.52 -16.81 13.90
C LEU A 147 -9.50 -16.76 12.75
N LEU A 148 -8.42 -16.01 12.92
CA LEU A 148 -7.35 -15.90 11.93
C LEU A 148 -6.62 -17.23 11.73
N ASN A 149 -6.37 -17.97 12.82
CA ASN A 149 -5.77 -19.30 12.74
C ASN A 149 -6.71 -20.32 12.08
N ALA A 150 -8.01 -20.26 12.35
CA ALA A 150 -9.00 -21.11 11.70
C ALA A 150 -9.05 -20.87 10.19
N SER A 151 -9.11 -19.60 9.76
CA SER A 151 -9.09 -19.24 8.35
C SER A 151 -7.79 -19.66 7.65
N SER A 152 -6.63 -19.44 8.27
CA SER A 152 -5.33 -19.85 7.73
C SER A 152 -5.23 -21.37 7.56
N SER A 153 -5.72 -22.14 8.55
CA SER A 153 -5.74 -23.60 8.48
C SER A 153 -6.71 -24.15 7.42
N ALA A 154 -7.78 -23.43 7.09
CA ALA A 154 -8.71 -23.81 6.04
C ALA A 154 -8.13 -23.55 4.64
N THR A 155 -7.46 -22.41 4.46
CA THR A 155 -6.80 -22.05 3.20
C THR A 155 -5.61 -22.96 2.91
N SER A 156 -4.77 -23.27 3.90
CA SER A 156 -3.64 -24.19 3.70
C SER A 156 -4.10 -25.61 3.35
N LYS A 157 -5.20 -26.08 3.95
CA LYS A 157 -5.82 -27.35 3.57
C LYS A 157 -6.35 -27.33 2.14
N TRP A 158 -7.03 -26.26 1.73
CA TRP A 158 -7.54 -26.13 0.37
C TRP A 158 -6.40 -26.08 -0.67
N ILE A 159 -5.32 -25.34 -0.38
CA ILE A 159 -4.13 -25.30 -1.23
C ILE A 159 -3.48 -26.68 -1.32
N ALA A 160 -3.27 -27.36 -0.19
CA ALA A 160 -2.68 -28.70 -0.16
C ALA A 160 -3.52 -29.76 -0.91
N GLU A 161 -4.85 -29.65 -0.85
CA GLU A 161 -5.78 -30.50 -1.59
C GLU A 161 -5.71 -30.23 -3.10
N ASN A 162 -5.66 -28.95 -3.49
CA ASN A 162 -5.65 -28.52 -4.88
C ASN A 162 -4.28 -28.74 -5.56
N SER A 163 -3.19 -28.74 -4.80
CA SER A 163 -1.84 -29.11 -5.27
C SER A 163 -1.75 -30.60 -5.60
N ARG A 164 -2.51 -31.47 -4.93
CA ARG A 164 -2.56 -32.92 -5.23
C ARG A 164 -3.40 -33.26 -6.46
N GLN A 165 -4.31 -32.38 -6.87
CA GLN A 165 -5.23 -32.58 -7.99
C GLN A 165 -4.77 -31.91 -9.30
N GLY A 166 -3.55 -31.37 -9.36
CA GLY A 166 -2.93 -30.89 -10.62
C GLY A 166 -3.51 -29.56 -11.15
N GLY A 167 -3.59 -28.52 -10.31
CA GLY A 167 -4.17 -27.22 -10.68
C GLY A 167 -3.26 -25.98 -10.57
N LEU A 168 -3.21 -25.22 -11.68
CA LEU A 168 -2.81 -23.81 -11.95
C LEU A 168 -1.37 -23.34 -11.79
N LEU A 169 -0.51 -24.01 -11.02
CA LEU A 169 0.94 -23.85 -11.15
C LEU A 169 1.45 -25.23 -11.54
N GLY A 170 1.72 -25.42 -12.84
CA GLY A 170 2.38 -26.62 -13.31
C GLY A 170 3.61 -26.89 -12.44
N ASP A 171 3.77 -28.16 -12.09
CA ASP A 171 4.92 -28.76 -11.41
C ASP A 171 6.17 -27.86 -11.46
N PHE A 172 6.35 -27.08 -10.38
CA PHE A 172 7.65 -26.49 -10.10
C PHE A 172 8.43 -27.49 -9.25
N GLY A 173 8.90 -28.52 -9.95
CA GLY A 173 10.19 -29.13 -9.69
C GLY A 173 10.21 -30.12 -8.55
N GLU A 174 9.60 -31.28 -8.77
CA GLU A 174 10.38 -32.52 -8.66
C GLU A 174 11.56 -32.46 -9.65
N SER A 175 12.68 -31.83 -9.28
CA SER A 175 13.92 -31.94 -10.07
C SER A 175 15.22 -31.70 -9.29
N GLU A 176 15.22 -31.88 -7.96
CA GLU A 176 16.46 -31.81 -7.16
C GLU A 176 16.70 -33.02 -6.25
N GLN A 177 15.99 -34.13 -6.47
CA GLN A 177 16.27 -35.41 -5.78
C GLN A 177 16.79 -36.54 -6.68
N ASP A 178 16.66 -36.43 -8.00
CA ASP A 178 17.04 -37.53 -8.91
C ASP A 178 18.50 -37.45 -9.41
N ASN A 179 19.22 -36.36 -9.13
CA ASN A 179 20.62 -36.20 -9.55
C ASN A 179 21.64 -36.46 -8.42
N ALA A 180 21.19 -36.88 -7.24
CA ALA A 180 22.06 -37.26 -6.12
C ALA A 180 22.25 -38.78 -5.99
N ALA A 181 21.55 -39.59 -6.80
CA ALA A 181 21.61 -41.04 -6.75
C ALA A 181 22.52 -41.68 -7.81
N ASP A 182 23.05 -40.91 -8.78
CA ASP A 182 23.90 -41.42 -9.88
C ASP A 182 25.33 -40.81 -9.89
N ALA A 183 25.71 -40.07 -8.85
CA ALA A 183 27.06 -39.49 -8.68
C ALA A 183 27.86 -40.13 -7.54
N GLY A 184 27.47 -41.33 -7.11
CA GLY A 184 28.16 -42.12 -6.09
C GLY A 184 28.45 -43.52 -6.63
N GLU A 185 29.59 -43.65 -7.30
CA GLU A 185 30.34 -44.91 -7.35
C GLU A 185 30.63 -45.45 -5.93
#